data_AF-A0A257VCX7-F1
#
_entry.id   AF-A0A257VCX7-F1
#
_cell.length_a   1.000
_cell.length_b   1.000
_cell.length_c   1.000
_cell.angle_alpha   90.00
_cell.angle_beta   90.00
_cell.angle_gamma   90.00
#
_symmetry.space_group_name_H-M   'P 1'
#
loop_
_entity.id
_entity.type
_entity.pdbx_description
1 polymer ?
#
loop_
_entity_poly.entity_id
_entity_poly.type
_entity_poly.pdbx_seq_one_letter_code
_entity_poly.pdbx_strand_id
1 'polypeptide(L)'
;MNYQSTIRRESQLFPGVFFEVKRLSLSGRLDLLRLVRREGAGLEFHSAGDGIADQLRAREIAAAVEAIYIRWGLASIEGLMVDEQPADCERLLDKGPEALCREIAEAIRSECFLSEQERKN
;
A
#
# COMPACT_ATOMS: atom_id res chain seq x y z
N MET A 1 -4.69 23.81 17.11
CA MET A 1 -4.39 23.19 15.80
C MET A 1 -4.73 21.71 15.92
N ASN A 2 -5.78 21.22 15.24
CA ASN A 2 -6.12 19.80 15.23
C ASN A 2 -5.40 19.13 14.06
N TYR A 3 -4.40 18.31 14.36
CA TYR A 3 -3.72 17.51 13.36
C TYR A 3 -4.46 16.17 13.22
N GLN A 4 -5.00 15.90 12.03
CA GLN A 4 -5.57 14.60 11.69
C GLN A 4 -4.45 13.68 11.20
N SER A 5 -4.23 12.58 11.91
CA SER A 5 -3.17 11.61 11.60
C SER A 5 -3.61 10.57 10.56
N THR A 6 -4.84 10.68 10.04
CA THR A 6 -5.38 9.81 8.98
C THR A 6 -6.11 10.63 7.91
N ILE A 7 -6.22 10.07 6.72
CA ILE A 7 -7.03 10.57 5.61
C ILE A 7 -7.96 9.46 5.13
N ARG A 8 -9.27 9.73 5.13
CA ARG A 8 -10.28 8.82 4.59
C ARG A 8 -10.35 8.95 3.07
N ARG A 9 -10.43 7.81 2.39
CA ARG A 9 -10.60 7.68 0.94
C ARG A 9 -11.72 6.69 0.65
N GLU A 10 -12.43 6.89 -0.44
CA GLU A 10 -13.32 5.88 -1.03
C GLU A 10 -12.57 5.15 -2.14
N SER A 11 -12.80 3.84 -2.26
CA SER A 11 -12.24 3.04 -3.34
C SER A 11 -12.87 3.43 -4.67
N GLN A 12 -12.02 3.57 -5.70
CA GLN A 12 -12.49 3.84 -7.06
C GLN A 12 -12.92 2.55 -7.76
N LEU A 13 -12.27 1.44 -7.42
CA LEU A 13 -12.55 0.13 -7.98
C LEU A 13 -13.73 -0.58 -7.30
N PHE A 14 -13.97 -0.29 -6.01
CA PHE A 14 -15.02 -0.94 -5.21
C PHE A 14 -15.91 0.11 -4.51
N PRO A 15 -16.95 0.63 -5.18
CA PRO A 15 -17.84 1.64 -4.61
C PRO A 15 -18.44 1.21 -3.27
N GLY A 16 -18.48 2.12 -2.30
CA GLY A 16 -18.94 1.81 -0.94
C GLY A 16 -17.87 1.20 -0.02
N VAL A 17 -16.69 0.85 -0.53
CA VAL A 17 -15.52 0.53 0.30
C VAL A 17 -14.77 1.82 0.64
N PHE A 18 -14.56 2.06 1.92
CA PHE A 18 -13.78 3.19 2.42
C PHE A 18 -12.55 2.68 3.14
N PHE A 19 -11.43 3.40 3.01
CA PHE A 19 -10.23 3.08 3.74
C PHE A 19 -9.57 4.35 4.27
N GLU A 20 -8.91 4.22 5.42
CA GLU A 20 -8.16 5.31 6.03
C GLU A 20 -6.66 5.07 5.89
N VAL A 21 -5.96 6.05 5.35
CA VAL A 21 -4.50 6.06 5.22
C VAL A 21 -3.90 6.88 6.34
N LYS A 22 -2.90 6.34 7.02
CA LYS A 22 -2.10 7.04 8.04
C LYS A 22 -1.22 8.09 7.37
N ARG A 23 -1.26 9.31 7.91
CA ARG A 23 -0.24 10.32 7.65
C ARG A 23 1.00 9.98 8.45
N LEU A 24 1.95 9.31 7.81
CA LEU A 24 3.19 8.89 8.47
C LEU A 24 3.98 10.10 8.96
N SER A 25 4.51 9.99 10.18
CA SER A 25 5.52 10.93 10.67
C SER A 25 6.77 10.87 9.79
N LEU A 26 7.63 11.88 9.87
CA LEU A 26 8.88 11.89 9.12
C LEU A 26 9.71 10.61 9.36
N SER A 27 9.84 10.19 10.62
CA SER A 27 10.54 8.96 10.98
C SER A 27 9.86 7.72 10.38
N GLY A 28 8.53 7.60 10.55
CA GLY A 28 7.77 6.47 9.99
C GLY A 28 7.89 6.37 8.46
N ARG A 29 7.91 7.51 7.76
CA ARG A 29 8.14 7.55 6.31
C ARG A 29 9.55 7.08 5.94
N LEU A 30 10.58 7.49 6.67
CA LEU A 30 11.96 7.05 6.41
C LEU A 30 12.12 5.54 6.66
N ASP A 31 11.50 5.00 7.69
CA ASP A 31 11.54 3.56 7.98
C ASP A 31 10.78 2.75 6.92
N LEU A 32 9.62 3.23 6.48
CA LEU A 32 8.88 2.63 5.37
C LEU A 32 9.72 2.61 4.08
N LEU A 33 10.36 3.74 3.71
CA LEU A 33 11.20 3.81 2.52
C LEU A 33 12.40 2.85 2.58
N ARG A 34 12.99 2.65 3.77
CA ARG A 34 14.07 1.67 3.96
C ARG A 34 13.59 0.24 3.75
N LEU A 35 12.42 -0.11 4.31
CA LEU A 35 11.83 -1.43 4.15
C LEU A 35 11.46 -1.71 2.69
N VAL A 36 10.78 -0.77 2.04
CA VAL A 36 10.42 -0.88 0.61
C VAL A 36 11.66 -1.02 -0.26
N ARG A 37 12.73 -0.25 0.00
CA ARG A 37 13.99 -0.40 -0.74
C ARG A 37 14.62 -1.78 -0.55
N ARG A 38 14.60 -2.32 0.67
CA ARG A 38 15.17 -3.63 0.98
C ARG A 38 14.41 -4.74 0.26
N GLU A 39 13.08 -4.71 0.34
CA GLU A 39 12.22 -5.77 -0.21
C GLU A 39 12.03 -5.64 -1.71
N GLY A 40 12.05 -4.42 -2.25
CA GLY A 40 12.02 -4.15 -3.69
C GLY A 40 13.35 -4.37 -4.41
N ALA A 41 14.40 -4.79 -3.70
CA ALA A 41 15.71 -5.02 -4.31
C ALA A 41 15.63 -6.12 -5.37
N GLY A 42 16.10 -5.82 -6.59
CA GLY A 42 16.08 -6.75 -7.71
C GLY A 42 14.81 -6.73 -8.56
N LEU A 43 13.80 -5.91 -8.21
CA LEU A 43 12.59 -5.75 -9.04
C LEU A 43 12.94 -5.31 -10.47
N GLU A 44 13.85 -4.35 -10.63
CA GLU A 44 14.28 -3.83 -11.94
C GLU A 44 14.98 -4.90 -12.79
N PHE A 45 15.77 -5.77 -12.16
CA PHE A 45 16.48 -6.87 -12.83
C PHE A 45 15.50 -7.92 -13.35
N HIS A 46 14.56 -8.35 -12.51
CA HIS A 46 13.57 -9.36 -12.87
C HIS A 46 12.47 -8.83 -13.80
N SER A 47 12.15 -7.53 -13.72
CA SER A 47 11.16 -6.92 -14.64
C SER A 47 11.70 -6.75 -16.07
N ALA A 48 13.02 -6.72 -16.24
CA ALA A 48 13.68 -6.61 -17.54
C ALA A 48 13.96 -7.96 -18.21
N GLY A 49 13.72 -9.08 -17.50
CA GLY A 49 13.88 -10.43 -18.04
C GLY A 49 12.65 -10.89 -18.84
N ASP A 50 12.87 -11.61 -19.93
CA ASP A 50 11.79 -12.13 -20.80
C ASP A 50 11.31 -13.54 -20.35
N GLY A 51 11.97 -14.14 -19.35
CA GLY A 51 11.65 -15.46 -18.85
C GLY A 51 10.45 -15.48 -17.90
N ILE A 52 9.66 -16.56 -17.94
CA ILE A 52 8.52 -16.79 -17.02
C ILE A 52 8.98 -16.73 -15.55
N ALA A 53 10.18 -17.24 -15.24
CA ALA A 53 10.75 -17.19 -13.89
C ALA A 53 11.04 -15.75 -13.43
N ASP A 54 11.57 -14.89 -14.31
CA ASP A 54 11.83 -13.49 -14.02
C ASP A 54 10.54 -12.70 -13.84
N GLN A 55 9.54 -12.92 -14.71
CA GLN A 55 8.22 -12.29 -14.56
C GLN A 55 7.54 -12.69 -13.25
N LEU A 56 7.60 -13.97 -12.86
CA LEU A 56 7.01 -14.44 -11.60
C LEU A 56 7.71 -13.80 -10.40
N ARG A 57 9.05 -13.72 -10.42
CA ARG A 57 9.84 -13.07 -9.36
C ARG A 57 9.54 -11.59 -9.26
N ALA A 58 9.41 -10.88 -10.38
CA ALA A 58 9.02 -9.48 -10.40
C ALA A 58 7.64 -9.25 -9.74
N ARG A 59 6.66 -10.12 -10.04
CA ARG A 59 5.32 -10.05 -9.44
C ARG A 59 5.34 -10.36 -7.94
N GLU A 60 6.12 -11.35 -7.51
CA GLU A 60 6.31 -11.67 -6.09
C GLU A 60 6.88 -10.48 -5.31
N ILE A 61 7.93 -9.84 -5.84
CA ILE A 61 8.56 -8.67 -5.23
C ILE A 61 7.58 -7.48 -5.19
N ALA A 62 6.84 -7.24 -6.28
CA ALA A 62 5.86 -6.17 -6.34
C ALA A 62 4.76 -6.35 -5.29
N ALA A 63 4.20 -7.57 -5.17
CA ALA A 63 3.17 -7.89 -4.17
C ALA A 63 3.71 -7.74 -2.73
N ALA A 64 4.95 -8.14 -2.48
CA ALA A 64 5.59 -7.95 -1.17
C ALA A 64 5.71 -6.46 -0.81
N VAL A 65 6.10 -5.62 -1.77
CA VAL A 65 6.17 -4.16 -1.57
C VAL A 65 4.78 -3.55 -1.32
N GLU A 66 3.77 -3.95 -2.09
CA GLU A 66 2.37 -3.53 -1.87
C GLU A 66 1.90 -3.88 -0.45
N ALA A 67 2.18 -5.11 0.02
CA ALA A 67 1.83 -5.54 1.37
C ALA A 67 2.52 -4.72 2.47
N ILE A 68 3.78 -4.33 2.28
CA ILE A 68 4.50 -3.46 3.24
C ILE A 68 3.81 -2.10 3.34
N TYR A 69 3.45 -1.49 2.21
CA TYR A 69 2.72 -0.22 2.20
C TYR A 69 1.41 -0.35 2.97
N ILE A 70 0.61 -1.37 2.70
CA ILE A 70 -0.68 -1.60 3.35
C ILE A 70 -0.51 -1.78 4.86
N ARG A 71 0.39 -2.66 5.32
CA ARG A 71 0.60 -2.90 6.76
C ARG A 71 1.01 -1.64 7.53
N TRP A 72 1.81 -0.79 6.91
CA TRP A 72 2.31 0.43 7.55
C TRP A 72 1.32 1.59 7.45
N GLY A 73 0.69 1.74 6.29
CA GLY A 73 -0.10 2.92 5.94
C GLY A 73 -1.60 2.77 6.11
N LEU A 74 -2.17 1.56 6.13
CA LEU A 74 -3.60 1.36 6.33
C LEU A 74 -3.93 1.49 7.83
N ALA A 75 -4.91 2.34 8.16
CA ALA A 75 -5.45 2.49 9.51
C ALA A 75 -6.71 1.65 9.70
N SER A 76 -7.63 1.72 8.75
CA SER A 76 -8.91 1.01 8.79
C SER A 76 -9.43 0.80 7.37
N ILE A 77 -10.31 -0.20 7.22
CA ILE A 77 -11.08 -0.43 6.00
C ILE A 77 -12.53 -0.74 6.42
N GLU A 78 -13.48 -0.15 5.71
CA GLU A 78 -14.91 -0.25 5.94
C GLU A 78 -15.62 -0.59 4.62
N GLY A 79 -16.76 -1.27 4.69
CA GLY A 79 -17.57 -1.61 3.51
C GLY A 79 -17.07 -2.82 2.71
N LEU A 80 -15.96 -3.44 3.11
CA LEU A 80 -15.49 -4.70 2.56
C LEU A 80 -15.83 -5.86 3.50
N MET A 81 -16.51 -6.87 2.97
CA MET A 81 -16.76 -8.15 3.64
C MET A 81 -15.95 -9.23 2.94
N VAL A 82 -15.15 -9.98 3.70
CA VAL A 82 -14.35 -11.11 3.22
C VAL A 82 -14.75 -12.34 4.02
N ASP A 83 -15.24 -13.38 3.33
CA ASP A 83 -15.77 -14.59 3.98
C ASP A 83 -16.73 -14.27 5.14
N GLU A 84 -17.74 -13.42 4.86
CA GLU A 84 -18.80 -13.02 5.80
C GLU A 84 -18.31 -12.24 7.04
N GLN A 85 -17.04 -11.82 7.05
CA GLN A 85 -16.44 -11.05 8.13
C GLN A 85 -16.02 -9.67 7.64
N PRO A 86 -16.11 -8.63 8.49
CA PRO A 86 -15.57 -7.32 8.14
C PRO A 86 -14.07 -7.45 7.88
N ALA A 87 -13.62 -6.87 6.78
CA ALA A 87 -12.21 -6.86 6.46
C ALA A 87 -11.44 -6.03 7.49
N ASP A 88 -10.29 -6.54 7.90
CA ASP A 88 -9.23 -5.81 8.56
C ASP A 88 -7.96 -5.87 7.71
N CYS A 89 -6.90 -5.17 8.12
CA CYS A 89 -5.66 -5.10 7.36
C CYS A 89 -5.08 -6.49 7.02
N GLU A 90 -5.07 -7.44 7.95
CA GLU A 90 -4.49 -8.77 7.69
C GLU A 90 -5.43 -9.62 6.83
N ARG A 91 -6.75 -9.55 7.05
CA ARG A 91 -7.73 -10.22 6.16
C ARG A 91 -7.69 -9.68 4.73
N LEU A 92 -7.53 -8.38 4.55
CA LEU A 92 -7.36 -7.77 3.23
C LEU A 92 -6.12 -8.31 2.52
N LEU A 93 -5.01 -8.50 3.25
CA LEU A 93 -3.77 -9.04 2.67
C LEU A 93 -3.83 -10.54 2.39
N ASP A 94 -4.57 -11.30 3.20
CA ASP A 94 -4.69 -12.76 3.07
C ASP A 94 -5.71 -13.17 2.00
N LYS A 95 -6.88 -12.52 2.00
CA LYS A 95 -8.06 -12.93 1.20
C LYS A 95 -8.74 -11.79 0.46
N GLY A 96 -8.21 -10.59 0.56
CA GLY A 96 -8.79 -9.43 -0.11
C GLY A 96 -8.56 -9.45 -1.62
N PRO A 97 -9.34 -8.67 -2.39
CA PRO A 97 -9.12 -8.52 -3.81
C PRO A 97 -7.76 -7.85 -4.12
N GLU A 98 -6.92 -8.50 -4.94
CA GLU A 98 -5.59 -7.97 -5.31
C GLU A 98 -5.67 -6.54 -5.88
N ALA A 99 -6.71 -6.26 -6.68
CA ALA A 99 -6.92 -4.94 -7.27
C ALA A 99 -7.15 -3.84 -6.22
N LEU A 100 -7.84 -4.16 -5.11
CA LEU A 100 -8.06 -3.24 -4.01
C LEU A 100 -6.77 -3.03 -3.19
N CYS A 101 -6.01 -4.10 -2.96
CA CYS A 101 -4.70 -4.01 -2.31
C CYS A 101 -3.77 -3.05 -3.09
N ARG A 102 -3.71 -3.20 -4.42
CA ARG A 102 -2.93 -2.32 -5.28
C ARG A 102 -3.37 -0.86 -5.16
N GLU A 103 -4.67 -0.60 -5.26
CA GLU A 103 -5.22 0.76 -5.13
C GLU A 103 -4.86 1.42 -3.78
N ILE A 104 -5.01 0.67 -2.68
CA ILE A 104 -4.67 1.15 -1.33
C ILE A 104 -3.16 1.41 -1.22
N ALA A 105 -2.32 0.50 -1.71
CA ALA A 105 -0.87 0.68 -1.71
C ALA A 105 -0.45 1.90 -2.52
N GLU A 106 -1.07 2.16 -3.68
CA GLU A 106 -0.83 3.35 -4.50
C GLU A 106 -1.27 4.64 -3.78
N ALA A 107 -2.42 4.62 -3.10
CA ALA A 107 -2.86 5.76 -2.30
C ALA A 107 -1.87 6.08 -1.17
N ILE A 108 -1.41 5.06 -0.43
CA ILE A 108 -0.41 5.21 0.64
C ILE A 108 0.92 5.73 0.08
N ARG A 109 1.34 5.19 -1.06
CA ARG A 109 2.55 5.63 -1.77
C ARG A 109 2.43 7.11 -2.13
N SER A 110 1.31 7.51 -2.73
CA SER A 110 1.06 8.90 -3.12
C SER A 110 1.11 9.85 -1.92
N GLU A 111 0.46 9.51 -0.80
CA GLU A 111 0.52 10.33 0.43
C GLU A 111 1.96 10.48 0.96
N CYS A 112 2.78 9.43 0.88
CA CYS A 112 4.20 9.50 1.25
C CYS A 112 5.00 10.48 0.37
N PHE A 113 4.78 10.46 -0.95
CA PHE A 113 5.49 11.31 -1.92
C PHE A 113 4.95 12.74 -1.99
N LEU A 114 3.64 12.94 -1.83
CA LEU A 114 3.03 14.28 -1.71
C LEU A 114 3.59 15.00 -0.49
N SER A 115 3.78 14.30 0.63
CA SER A 115 4.44 14.86 1.82
C SER A 115 5.91 15.27 1.60
N GLU A 116 6.57 14.83 0.52
CA GLU A 116 7.91 15.33 0.14
C GLU A 116 7.83 16.55 -0.78
N GLN A 117 6.90 16.57 -1.73
CA GLN A 117 6.72 17.66 -2.69
C GLN A 117 6.06 18.89 -2.07
N GLU A 118 5.05 18.72 -1.20
CA GLU A 118 4.42 19.83 -0.47
C GLU A 118 5.38 20.46 0.56
N ARG A 119 6.45 19.77 0.96
CA ARG A 119 7.47 20.30 1.87
C ARG A 119 8.50 21.20 1.16
N LYS A 120 8.55 21.19 -0.17
CA LYS A 120 9.46 22.01 -0.98
C LYS A 120 8.86 23.35 -1.43
N ASN A 121 7.57 23.61 -1.14
CA ASN A 121 6.88 24.87 -1.46
C ASN A 121 6.58 25.69 -0.21
#